data_AF-A0A357T3F1-F1
#
_entry.id   AF-A0A357T3F1-F1
#
_cell.length_a   1.000
_cell.length_b   1.000
_cell.length_c   1.000
_cell.angle_alpha   90.00
_cell.angle_beta   90.00
_cell.angle_gamma   90.00
#
_symmetry.space_group_name_H-M   'P 1'
#
loop_
_entity.id
_entity.type
_entity.pdbx_description
1 polymer ?
#
loop_
_entity_poly.entity_id
_entity_poly.type
_entity_poly.pdbx_seq_one_letter_code
_entity_poly.pdbx_strand_id
1 'polypeptide(L)'
;FHEGIDIAATHGNRVYAYTDGRVVEAGWNGGYGNCILIDHGNGLKTRYAHLSKIYVRIGQKVRAGERIGAIGSTGNSTGPHLHFEVI
;
A
#
# COMPACT_ATOMS: atom_id res chain seq x y z
N PHE A 1 -14.83 -3.30 -11.61
CA PHE A 1 -13.54 -3.53 -12.28
C PHE A 1 -12.48 -3.54 -11.19
N HIS A 2 -11.49 -4.44 -11.26
CA HIS A 2 -10.45 -4.58 -10.24
C HIS A 2 -9.13 -4.10 -10.86
N GLU A 3 -8.71 -2.87 -10.54
CA GLU A 3 -7.58 -2.20 -11.19
C GLU A 3 -6.20 -2.62 -10.62
N GLY A 4 -6.21 -3.50 -9.63
CA GLY A 4 -5.01 -4.03 -8.98
C GLY A 4 -4.90 -5.56 -9.03
N ILE A 5 -3.78 -6.04 -8.48
CA ILE A 5 -3.51 -7.45 -8.19
C ILE A 5 -3.64 -7.68 -6.68
N ASP A 6 -4.30 -8.77 -6.31
CA ASP A 6 -4.33 -9.24 -4.93
C ASP A 6 -3.24 -10.29 -4.70
N ILE A 7 -2.39 -10.02 -3.70
CA ILE A 7 -1.32 -10.91 -3.28
C ILE A 7 -1.72 -11.49 -1.93
N ALA A 8 -2.09 -12.78 -1.95
CA ALA A 8 -2.45 -13.50 -0.73
C ALA A 8 -1.27 -13.52 0.25
N ALA A 9 -1.52 -13.11 1.49
CA ALA A 9 -0.51 -13.07 2.54
C ALA A 9 -1.17 -13.13 3.91
N THR A 10 -0.43 -13.59 4.91
CA THR A 10 -0.93 -13.64 6.29
C THR A 10 -1.00 -12.24 6.89
N HIS A 11 -2.02 -11.99 7.72
CA HIS A 11 -2.13 -10.76 8.50
C HIS A 11 -0.82 -10.44 9.24
N GLY A 12 -0.37 -9.20 9.16
CA GLY A 12 0.87 -8.75 9.80
C GLY A 12 2.15 -8.95 8.97
N ASN A 13 2.09 -9.70 7.85
CA ASN A 13 3.23 -9.82 6.93
C ASN A 13 3.72 -8.43 6.48
N ARG A 14 5.02 -8.32 6.22
CA ARG A 14 5.66 -7.04 5.89
C ARG A 14 5.28 -6.63 4.46
N VAL A 15 4.94 -5.37 4.29
CA VAL A 15 4.72 -4.73 2.98
C VAL A 15 5.87 -3.77 2.72
N TYR A 16 6.42 -3.84 1.50
CA TYR A 16 7.61 -3.11 1.09
C TYR A 16 7.31 -2.19 -0.10
N ALA A 17 7.99 -1.05 -0.16
CA ALA A 17 7.92 -0.16 -1.32
C ALA A 17 8.53 -0.84 -2.55
N TYR A 18 7.81 -0.78 -3.67
CA TYR A 18 8.24 -1.34 -4.96
C TYR A 18 9.54 -0.70 -5.46
N THR A 19 9.61 0.64 -5.43
CA THR A 19 10.80 1.41 -5.81
C THR A 19 10.88 2.71 -5.01
N ASP A 20 11.95 3.47 -5.20
CA ASP A 20 12.17 4.78 -4.58
C ASP A 20 11.02 5.73 -4.88
N GLY A 21 10.61 6.53 -3.90
CA GLY A 21 9.52 7.48 -4.11
C GLY A 21 9.19 8.33 -2.90
N ARG A 22 8.10 9.09 -3.03
CA ARG A 22 7.54 9.93 -1.97
C ARG A 22 6.12 9.49 -1.67
N VAL A 23 5.84 9.26 -0.39
CA VAL A 23 4.48 8.95 0.08
C VAL A 23 3.59 10.17 -0.15
N VAL A 24 2.52 10.00 -0.91
CA VAL A 24 1.53 11.05 -1.21
C VAL A 24 0.19 10.80 -0.52
N GLU A 25 -0.13 9.56 -0.16
CA GLU A 25 -1.25 9.21 0.73
C GLU A 25 -0.77 8.19 1.77
N ALA A 26 -1.24 8.31 3.01
CA ALA A 26 -1.01 7.36 4.09
C ALA A 26 -2.13 7.48 5.13
N GLY A 27 -3.14 6.62 5.03
CA GLY A 27 -4.31 6.65 5.93
C GLY A 27 -5.49 5.85 5.40
N TRP A 28 -6.67 6.09 5.97
CA TRP A 28 -7.92 5.46 5.53
C TRP A 28 -8.41 6.08 4.22
N ASN A 29 -8.69 5.25 3.21
CA ASN A 29 -9.20 5.68 1.90
C ASN A 29 -10.35 4.77 1.43
N GLY A 30 -11.57 5.05 1.92
CA GLY A 30 -12.80 4.39 1.46
C GLY A 30 -12.71 2.86 1.46
N GLY A 31 -13.02 2.26 0.31
CA GLY A 31 -13.01 0.80 0.13
C GLY A 31 -11.62 0.16 0.26
N TYR A 32 -10.53 0.91 0.06
CA TYR A 32 -9.16 0.40 0.23
C TYR A 32 -8.79 0.20 1.71
N GLY A 33 -9.56 0.75 2.65
CA GLY A 33 -9.21 0.74 4.07
C GLY A 33 -7.95 1.56 4.32
N ASN A 34 -7.06 1.06 5.19
CA ASN A 34 -5.74 1.68 5.33
C ASN A 34 -4.93 1.46 4.06
N CYS A 35 -4.51 2.54 3.43
CA CYS A 35 -3.69 2.49 2.23
C CYS A 35 -2.51 3.45 2.27
N ILE A 36 -1.53 3.13 1.43
CA ILE A 36 -0.38 3.98 1.12
C ILE A 36 -0.38 4.19 -0.39
N LEU A 37 -0.19 5.43 -0.85
CA LEU A 37 0.10 5.77 -2.24
C LEU A 37 1.49 6.38 -2.31
N ILE A 38 2.37 5.82 -3.13
CA ILE A 38 3.73 6.32 -3.35
C ILE A 38 3.84 6.85 -4.77
N ASP A 39 4.35 8.07 -4.90
CA ASP A 39 4.73 8.68 -6.18
C ASP A 39 6.22 8.46 -6.45
N HIS A 40 6.51 7.82 -7.57
CA HIS A 40 7.86 7.45 -8.01
C HIS A 40 8.43 8.44 -9.03
N GLY A 41 7.67 9.48 -9.39
CA GLY A 41 8.00 10.41 -10.47
C GLY A 41 7.57 9.89 -11.85
N ASN A 42 7.64 10.76 -12.86
CA ASN A 42 7.28 10.46 -14.25
C ASN A 42 5.87 9.90 -14.46
N GLY A 43 4.94 10.25 -13.57
CA GLY A 43 3.55 9.78 -13.61
C GLY A 43 3.32 8.41 -12.97
N LEU A 44 4.37 7.69 -12.57
CA LEU A 44 4.26 6.37 -11.95
C LEU A 44 3.92 6.46 -10.47
N LYS A 45 2.83 5.81 -10.06
CA LYS A 45 2.43 5.65 -8.65
C LYS A 45 2.14 4.20 -8.33
N THR A 46 2.35 3.83 -7.07
CA THR A 46 1.94 2.51 -6.57
C THR A 46 1.06 2.62 -5.33
N ARG A 47 -0.05 1.87 -5.32
CA ARG A 47 -0.97 1.79 -4.18
C ARG A 47 -0.80 0.47 -3.43
N TYR A 48 -0.85 0.54 -2.11
CA TYR A 48 -0.81 -0.59 -1.20
C TYR A 48 -2.01 -0.50 -0.26
N ALA A 49 -3.00 -1.35 -0.43
CA ALA A 49 -4.28 -1.27 0.28
C ALA A 49 -4.52 -2.45 1.22
N HIS A 50 -5.63 -2.37 1.96
CA HIS A 50 -6.07 -3.33 2.98
C HIS A 50 -5.09 -3.54 4.14
N LEU A 51 -4.25 -2.56 4.45
CA LEU A 51 -3.18 -2.68 5.44
C LEU A 51 -3.72 -2.77 6.87
N SER A 52 -3.10 -3.60 7.72
CA SER A 52 -3.39 -3.60 9.16
C SER A 52 -2.72 -2.43 9.88
N LYS A 53 -1.56 -2.00 9.35
CA LYS A 53 -0.76 -0.92 9.91
C LYS A 53 0.04 -0.21 8.83
N ILE A 54 0.16 1.10 8.99
CA ILE A 54 0.97 1.99 8.17
C ILE A 54 2.18 2.42 9.00
N TYR A 55 3.38 2.35 8.42
CA TYR A 55 4.64 2.70 9.08
C TYR A 55 5.29 3.97 8.52
N VAL A 56 4.66 4.58 7.52
CA VAL A 56 5.13 5.79 6.85
C VAL A 56 4.09 6.90 6.94
N ARG A 57 4.49 8.13 6.64
CA ARG A 57 3.62 9.30 6.66
C ARG A 57 3.69 10.07 5.35
N ILE A 58 2.65 10.84 5.06
CA ILE A 58 2.60 11.72 3.88
C ILE A 58 3.86 12.61 3.86
N GLY A 59 4.49 12.68 2.70
CA GLY A 59 5.70 13.44 2.42
C GLY A 59 7.01 12.73 2.73
N GLN A 60 6.99 11.56 3.38
CA GLN A 60 8.17 10.74 3.62
C GLN A 60 8.74 10.22 2.30
N LYS A 61 10.07 10.31 2.14
CA LYS A 61 10.80 9.59 1.09
C LYS A 61 11.03 8.16 1.53
N VAL A 62 10.83 7.21 0.62
CA VAL A 62 11.07 5.79 0.84
C VAL A 62 11.99 5.24 -0.23
N ARG A 63 12.73 4.19 0.10
CA ARG A 63 13.58 3.45 -0.85
C ARG A 63 12.94 2.16 -1.31
N ALA A 64 13.37 1.65 -2.45
CA ALA A 64 13.05 0.30 -2.91
C ALA A 64 13.32 -0.73 -1.80
N GLY A 65 12.34 -1.58 -1.51
CA GLY A 65 12.44 -2.59 -0.45
C GLY A 65 12.32 -2.03 0.98
N GLU A 66 12.07 -0.74 1.18
CA GLU A 66 11.78 -0.18 2.50
C GLU A 66 10.44 -0.68 3.02
N ARG A 67 10.38 -1.10 4.28
CA ARG A 67 9.14 -1.56 4.90
C ARG A 67 8.21 -0.37 5.15
N ILE A 68 7.04 -0.39 4.52
CA ILE A 68 6.08 0.73 4.57
C ILE A 68 4.81 0.41 5.35
N GLY A 69 4.46 -0.87 5.50
CA GLY A 69 3.23 -1.28 6.17
C GLY A 69 3.22 -2.75 6.55
N ALA A 70 2.05 -3.20 6.98
CA ALA A 70 1.76 -4.60 7.27
C ALA A 70 0.44 -5.03 6.64
N ILE A 71 0.39 -6.27 6.13
CA ILE A 71 -0.80 -6.88 5.55
C ILE A 71 -1.93 -6.87 6.57
N GLY A 72 -3.14 -6.58 6.10
CA GLY A 72 -4.36 -6.63 6.90
C GLY A 72 -5.53 -7.13 6.08
N SER A 73 -6.72 -6.75 6.53
CA SER A 73 -8.01 -7.04 5.87
C SER A 73 -8.96 -5.85 6.07
N THR A 74 -8.43 -4.62 6.09
CA THR A 74 -9.23 -3.40 6.34
C THR A 74 -9.94 -2.92 5.09
N GLY A 75 -11.05 -2.20 5.24
CA GLY A 75 -11.82 -1.73 4.09
C GLY A 75 -12.69 -2.86 3.54
N ASN A 76 -12.94 -2.85 2.23
CA ASN A 76 -13.71 -3.88 1.55
C ASN A 76 -12.81 -5.05 1.16
N SER A 77 -12.59 -5.97 2.10
CA SER A 77 -11.70 -7.13 1.94
C SER A 77 -12.36 -8.36 2.55
N THR A 78 -12.30 -9.50 1.87
CA THR A 78 -12.88 -10.77 2.31
C THR A 78 -11.93 -11.60 3.19
N GLY A 79 -10.67 -11.21 3.29
CA GLY A 79 -9.65 -11.87 4.10
C GLY A 79 -8.25 -11.27 3.88
N PRO A 80 -7.24 -11.67 4.66
CA PRO A 80 -5.92 -11.05 4.59
C PRO A 80 -5.23 -11.17 3.23
N HIS A 81 -4.92 -10.03 2.61
CA HIS A 81 -4.15 -9.92 1.37
C HIS A 81 -3.59 -8.49 1.20
N LEU A 82 -2.67 -8.32 0.25
CA LEU A 82 -2.29 -7.00 -0.27
C LEU A 82 -3.02 -6.75 -1.58
N HIS A 83 -3.82 -5.70 -1.64
CA HIS A 83 -4.25 -5.15 -2.93
C HIS A 83 -3.21 -4.14 -3.41
N PHE A 84 -2.62 -4.39 -4.58
CA PHE A 84 -1.54 -3.61 -5.15
C PHE A 84 -1.91 -3.07 -6.54
N GLU A 85 -1.72 -1.77 -6.75
CA GLU A 85 -1.98 -1.11 -8.03
C GLU A 85 -0.72 -0.41 -8.53
N VAL A 86 -0.59 -0.35 -9.86
CA VAL A 86 0.36 0.53 -10.58
C VAL A 86 -0.48 1.52 -11.37
N ILE A 87 -0.34 2.81 -11.09
CA ILE A 87 -1.11 3.93 -11.64
C ILE A 87 -0.18 4.84 -12.45
#